data_AF-A0A1F8F4Q1-F1
#
_entry.id   AF-A0A1F8F4Q1-F1
#
_cell.length_a   1.000
_cell.length_b   1.000
_cell.length_c   1.000
_cell.angle_alpha   90.00
_cell.angle_beta   90.00
_cell.angle_gamma   90.00
#
_symmetry.space_group_name_H-M   'P 1'
#
loop_
_entity.id
_entity.type
_entity.pdbx_description
1 polymer ?
#
loop_
_entity_poly.entity_id
_entity_poly.type
_entity_poly.pdbx_seq_one_letter_code
_entity_poly.pdbx_strand_id
1 'polypeptide(L)' 'MAKSPRESQLLGTREAAVLLKVTAARVRQLILEGKLRARKIGRDHLISEKEVRRLLAKPRRVGRPKTKRKK' A
#
# COMPACT_ATOMS: atom_id res chain seq x y z
N MET A 1 11.28 -17.47 6.04
CA MET A 1 9.83 -17.53 6.25
C MET A 1 9.12 -16.77 5.12
N ALA A 2 8.63 -17.47 4.09
CA ALA A 2 7.80 -16.88 3.06
C ALA A 2 6.50 -17.68 3.01
N LYS A 3 5.39 -17.09 3.47
CA LYS A 3 4.06 -17.70 3.35
C LYS A 3 3.64 -17.58 1.88
N SER A 4 3.32 -18.72 1.27
CA SER A 4 2.89 -18.87 -0.12
C SER A 4 1.65 -18.01 -0.44
N PRO A 5 1.52 -17.47 -1.66
CA PRO A 5 0.46 -16.54 -1.99
C PRO A 5 -0.88 -17.28 -2.11
N ARG A 6 -1.81 -16.99 -1.21
CA ARG A 6 -3.23 -17.32 -1.41
C ARG A 6 -3.95 -16.00 -1.61
N GLU A 7 -4.64 -15.83 -2.74
CA GLU A 7 -5.29 -14.57 -3.12
C GLU A 7 -6.32 -14.05 -2.09
N SER A 8 -6.80 -14.93 -1.22
CA SER A 8 -7.70 -14.65 -0.10
C SER A 8 -6.99 -14.22 1.19
N GLN A 9 -5.65 -14.09 1.20
CA GLN A 9 -4.91 -13.71 2.38
C GLN A 9 -5.05 -12.21 2.69
N LEU A 10 -5.52 -11.93 3.91
CA LEU A 10 -5.48 -10.59 4.50
C LEU A 10 -4.09 -10.38 5.10
N LEU A 11 -3.46 -9.28 4.72
CA LEU A 11 -2.15 -8.87 5.16
C LEU A 11 -2.27 -7.74 6.18
N GLY A 12 -1.45 -7.82 7.22
CA GLY A 12 -1.24 -6.70 8.12
C GLY A 12 -0.48 -5.55 7.44
N THR A 13 -0.50 -4.38 8.07
CA THR A 13 0.16 -3.20 7.52
C THR A 13 1.68 -3.37 7.37
N ARG A 14 2.32 -4.15 8.25
CA ARG A 14 3.76 -4.45 8.18
C ARG A 14 4.10 -5.39 7.03
N GLU A 15 3.29 -6.42 6.81
CA GLU A 15 3.48 -7.37 5.71
C GLU A 15 3.29 -6.69 4.35
N ALA A 16 2.23 -5.89 4.22
CA ALA A 16 2.00 -5.08 3.02
C ALA A 16 3.16 -4.09 2.75
N ALA A 17 3.78 -3.54 3.79
CA ALA A 17 4.92 -2.63 3.66
C ALA A 17 6.15 -3.31 3.04
N VAL A 18 6.43 -4.56 3.46
CA VAL A 18 7.53 -5.37 2.90
C VAL A 18 7.29 -5.64 1.42
N LEU A 19 6.07 -6.04 1.05
CA LEU A 19 5.73 -6.31 -0.37
C LEU A 19 5.79 -5.04 -1.23
N LEU A 20 5.34 -3.90 -0.70
CA LEU A 20 5.33 -2.62 -1.40
C LEU A 20 6.70 -1.90 -1.42
N LYS A 21 7.70 -2.44 -0.71
CA LYS A 21 9.01 -1.83 -0.47
C LYS A 21 8.88 -0.39 0.05
N VAL A 22 8.02 -0.17 1.04
CA VAL A 22 7.81 1.13 1.71
C VAL A 22 7.74 0.96 3.21
N THR A 23 7.68 2.06 3.96
CA THR A 23 7.47 2.01 5.41
C THR A 23 6.02 1.74 5.76
N ALA A 24 5.77 1.14 6.93
CA ALA A 24 4.40 0.94 7.44
C ALA A 24 3.64 2.26 7.62
N ALA A 25 4.34 3.35 7.94
CA ALA A 25 3.76 4.69 7.98
C ALA A 25 3.24 5.12 6.61
N ARG A 26 4.01 4.88 5.53
CA ARG A 26 3.56 5.17 4.17
C ARG A 26 2.35 4.33 3.77
N VAL A 27 2.28 3.07 4.17
CA VAL A 27 1.09 2.23 3.94
C VAL A 27 -0.14 2.83 4.63
N ARG A 28 -0.04 3.22 5.91
CA ARG A 28 -1.14 3.90 6.62
C ARG A 28 -1.56 5.18 5.91
N GLN A 29 -0.60 5.98 5.45
CA GLN A 29 -0.90 7.19 4.70
C GLN A 29 -1.66 6.89 3.40
N LEU A 30 -1.30 5.84 2.66
CA LEU A 30 -2.00 5.42 1.45
C LEU A 30 -3.44 4.96 1.73
N ILE A 31 -3.69 4.36 2.89
CA ILE A 31 -5.04 4.01 3.35
C ILE A 31 -5.84 5.28 3.64
N LEU A 32 -5.25 6.23 4.38
CA LEU A 32 -5.88 7.52 4.69
C LEU A 32 -6.15 8.36 3.43
N GLU A 33 -5.25 8.32 2.45
CA GLU A 33 -5.42 8.95 1.14
C GLU A 33 -6.46 8.24 0.24
N GLY A 34 -7.04 7.11 0.68
CA GLY A 34 -7.99 6.30 -0.09
C GLY A 34 -7.39 5.57 -1.30
N LYS A 35 -6.05 5.57 -1.44
CA LYS A 35 -5.32 4.94 -2.55
C LYS A 35 -5.14 3.44 -2.37
N LEU A 36 -5.24 2.96 -1.14
CA LEU A 36 -5.14 1.56 -0.77
C LEU A 36 -6.37 1.18 0.06
N ARG A 37 -7.22 0.29 -0.44
CA ARG A 37 -8.38 -0.18 0.33
C ARG A 37 -7.90 -1.11 1.43
N ALA A 38 -8.34 -0.83 2.65
CA ALA A 38 -8.09 -1.66 3.81
C ALA A 38 -9.36 -1.77 4.65
N ARG A 39 -9.50 -2.87 5.38
CA ARG A 39 -10.53 -3.07 6.39
C ARG A 39 -9.92 -2.79 7.75
N LYS A 40 -10.50 -1.84 8.49
CA LYS A 40 -10.10 -1.56 9.87
C LYS A 40 -10.71 -2.60 10.79
N ILE A 41 -9.88 -3.29 11.58
CA ILE A 41 -10.31 -4.23 12.61
C ILE A 41 -9.57 -3.85 13.90
N GLY A 42 -10.31 -3.26 14.85
CA GLY A 42 -9.72 -2.68 16.06
C GLY A 42 -8.69 -1.59 15.73
N ARG A 43 -7.45 -1.80 16.16
CA ARG A 43 -6.31 -0.90 15.92
C ARG A 43 -5.62 -1.15 14.56
N ASP A 44 -5.84 -2.32 13.97
CA ASP A 44 -5.10 -2.75 12.79
C ASP A 44 -5.87 -2.50 11.49
N HIS A 45 -5.10 -2.29 10.41
CA HIS A 45 -5.62 -2.26 9.06
C HIS A 45 -5.22 -3.53 8.32
N LEU A 46 -6.22 -4.30 7.92
CA LEU A 46 -6.05 -5.49 7.09
C LEU A 46 -6.25 -5.14 5.62
N ILE A 47 -5.29 -5.54 4.80
CA ILE A 47 -5.24 -5.22 3.37
C ILE A 47 -5.25 -6.54 2.61
N SER A 48 -6.10 -6.69 1.59
CA SER A 48 -6.06 -7.91 0.78
C SER A 48 -4.81 -7.93 -0.09
N GLU A 49 -4.23 -9.12 -0.29
CA GLU A 49 -3.06 -9.27 -1.16
C GLU A 49 -3.33 -8.76 -2.59
N LYS A 50 -4.53 -9.00 -3.12
CA LYS A 50 -4.99 -8.47 -4.42
C LYS A 50 -4.85 -6.95 -4.50
N GLU A 51 -5.20 -6.24 -3.43
CA GLU A 51 -5.10 -4.77 -3.40
C GLU A 51 -3.65 -4.30 -3.39
N VAL A 52 -2.79 -4.99 -2.64
CA VAL A 52 -1.34 -4.73 -2.61
C VAL A 52 -0.74 -4.90 -4.00
N ARG A 53 -1.06 -6.00 -4.70
CA ARG A 53 -0.61 -6.27 -6.07
C ARG A 53 -1.13 -5.24 -7.07
N ARG A 54 -2.39 -4.82 -6.94
CA ARG A 54 -2.96 -3.74 -7.77
C ARG A 54 -2.18 -2.44 -7.62
N LEU A 55 -1.72 -2.12 -6.41
CA LEU A 55 -0.91 -0.93 -6.16
C LEU A 55 0.52 -1.08 -6.68
N LEU A 56 1.12 -2.29 -6.57
CA LEU A 56 2.43 -2.60 -7.16
C LEU A 56 2.44 -2.45 -8.68
N ALA A 57 1.37 -2.88 -9.35
CA ALA A 57 1.25 -2.77 -10.80
C ALA A 57 1.12 -1.32 -11.30
N LYS A 58 0.77 -0.36 -10.42
CA LYS A 58 0.69 1.06 -10.79
C LYS A 58 2.07 1.71 -10.70
N PRO A 59 2.61 2.25 -11.80
CA PRO A 59 3.92 2.90 -11.77
C PRO A 59 3.88 4.12 -10.85
N ARG A 60 4.80 4.16 -9.88
CA ARG A 60 4.99 5.33 -9.03
C ARG A 60 5.81 6.35 -9.81
N ARG A 61 5.29 7.58 -9.96
CA ARG A 61 6.11 8.70 -10.43
C ARG A 61 7.14 9.01 -9.36
N VAL A 62 8.40 8.72 -9.66
CA VAL A 62 9.55 9.05 -8.81
C VAL A 62 9.93 10.53 -8.99
N GLY A 63 10.36 11.18 -7.90
CA GLY A 63 10.82 12.57 -7.90
C GLY A 63 9.81 13.59 -7.33
N ARG A 64 10.30 14.79 -7.02
CA ARG A 64 9.47 15.93 -6.58
C ARG A 64 8.47 16.27 -7.67
N PRO A 65 7.19 16.53 -7.35
CA PRO A 65 6.25 17.07 -8.33
C PRO A 65 6.86 18.29 -9.02
N LYS A 66 6.92 18.29 -10.36
CA LYS A 66 7.42 19.44 -11.12
C LYS A 66 6.51 20.63 -10.79
N THR A 67 7.10 21.73 -10.29
CA THR A 67 6.34 22.96 -10.10
C THR A 67 5.79 23.39 -11.46
N LYS A 68 4.46 23.60 -11.56
CA LYS A 68 3.92 24.23 -12.76
C LYS A 68 4.37 25.68 -12.70
N ARG A 69 5.36 26.07 -13.53
CA ARG A 69 5.62 27.51 -13.75
C ARG A 69 4.29 28.11 -14.21
N LYS A 70 3.72 29.02 -13.41
CA LYS A 70 2.64 29.88 -13.90
C LYS A 70 3.23 30.71 -15.04
N LYS A 71 2.60 30.69 -16.22
CA LYS A 71 2.88 31.63 -17.30
C LYS A 71 2.28 32.97 -16.95
#